data_AF-A0A139DE91-F1
#
_entry.id   AF-A0A139DE91-F1
#
_cell.length_a   1.000
_cell.length_b   1.000
_cell.length_c   1.000
_cell.angle_alpha   90.00
_cell.angle_beta   90.00
_cell.angle_gamma   90.00
#
_symmetry.space_group_name_H-M   'P 1'
#
loop_
_entity.id
_entity.type
_entity.pdbx_description
1 polymer ?
#
loop_
_entity_poly.entity_id
_entity_poly.type
_entity_poly.pdbx_seq_one_letter_code
_entity_poly.pdbx_strand_id
1 'polypeptide(L)'
;MSGLDPSGGAGIQADIQAITSLGAHPLPVLTCLTVQDTNNVHGAQAVDPDLIRQQLTCLAGDVPIHAVKTGALGSAAVLDVLVEFLDTLPDVPVIADPVIKAAGGGDLADSQLMEAMKTRLFPKAEMITPNGEELALL
;
A
#
# COMPACT_ATOMS: atom_id res chain seq x y z
N MET A 1 3.83 2.62 -0.63
CA MET A 1 3.47 1.98 0.65
C MET A 1 2.82 0.63 0.36
N SER A 2 3.49 -0.47 0.70
CA SER A 2 3.01 -1.83 0.37
C SER A 2 3.52 -2.85 1.39
N GLY A 3 2.88 -4.02 1.43
CA GLY A 3 3.35 -5.16 2.21
C GLY A 3 4.66 -5.75 1.69
N LEU A 4 5.41 -6.40 2.57
CA LEU A 4 6.61 -7.17 2.21
C LEU A 4 6.21 -8.60 1.83
N ASP A 5 6.59 -9.02 0.63
CA ASP A 5 6.50 -10.41 0.17
C ASP A 5 7.86 -11.12 0.33
N PRO A 6 8.06 -12.04 1.28
CA PRO A 6 9.32 -12.78 1.43
C PRO A 6 9.73 -13.63 0.22
N SER A 7 8.81 -13.98 -0.69
CA SER A 7 9.15 -14.67 -1.94
C SER A 7 9.78 -13.73 -2.99
N GLY A 8 9.54 -12.42 -2.85
CA GLY A 8 10.06 -11.37 -3.72
C GLY A 8 9.35 -11.22 -5.06
N GLY A 9 8.18 -11.86 -5.25
CA GLY A 9 7.41 -11.81 -6.48
C GLY A 9 6.38 -10.68 -6.53
N ALA A 10 5.98 -10.15 -5.38
CA ALA A 10 4.95 -9.12 -5.24
C ALA A 10 5.34 -8.05 -4.22
N GLY A 11 4.35 -7.27 -3.77
CA GLY A 11 4.49 -6.30 -2.69
C GLY A 11 5.53 -5.22 -2.96
N ILE A 12 6.21 -4.79 -1.91
CA ILE A 12 7.19 -3.70 -2.00
C ILE A 12 8.38 -4.06 -2.90
N GLN A 13 8.74 -5.33 -3.03
CA GLN A 13 9.85 -5.76 -3.90
C GLN A 13 9.51 -5.53 -5.37
N ALA A 14 8.30 -5.92 -5.79
CA ALA A 14 7.82 -5.67 -7.14
C ALA A 14 7.69 -4.16 -7.41
N ASP A 15 7.20 -3.38 -6.43
CA ASP A 15 7.13 -1.93 -6.54
C ASP A 15 8.52 -1.30 -6.76
N ILE A 16 9.52 -1.69 -5.95
CA ILE A 16 10.91 -1.22 -6.08
C ILE A 16 11.46 -1.53 -7.48
N GLN A 17 11.27 -2.76 -7.95
CA GLN A 17 11.76 -3.19 -9.26
C GLN A 17 11.09 -2.40 -10.40
N ALA A 18 9.76 -2.27 -10.37
CA ALA A 18 9.01 -1.56 -11.39
C ALA A 18 9.40 -0.08 -11.44
N ILE A 19 9.40 0.61 -10.30
CA ILE A 19 9.75 2.03 -10.19
C ILE A 19 11.20 2.27 -10.67
N THR A 20 12.14 1.42 -10.23
CA THR A 20 13.55 1.52 -10.66
C THR A 20 13.69 1.28 -12.17
N SER A 21 12.97 0.30 -12.73
CA SER A 21 13.01 0.00 -14.17
C SER A 21 12.48 1.14 -15.04
N LEU A 22 11.60 1.98 -14.49
CA LEU A 22 11.04 3.16 -15.13
C LEU A 22 11.89 4.43 -14.90
N GLY A 23 13.06 4.31 -14.26
CA GLY A 23 14.00 5.41 -14.06
C GLY A 23 13.68 6.32 -12.87
N ALA A 24 12.75 5.93 -12.00
CA ALA A 24 12.42 6.66 -10.78
C ALA A 24 13.11 6.06 -9.54
N HIS A 25 13.18 6.83 -8.46
CA HIS A 25 13.74 6.39 -7.19
C HIS A 25 12.62 5.94 -6.23
N PRO A 26 12.56 4.65 -5.84
CA PRO A 26 11.54 4.17 -4.91
C PRO A 26 11.85 4.58 -3.47
N LEU A 27 10.82 5.02 -2.75
CA LEU A 27 10.86 5.30 -1.30
C LEU A 27 9.99 4.26 -0.57
N PRO A 28 10.53 3.07 -0.26
CA PRO A 28 9.73 1.99 0.27
C PRO A 28 9.34 2.23 1.74
N VAL A 29 8.05 2.08 2.03
CA VAL A 29 7.49 2.08 3.39
C VAL A 29 6.62 0.85 3.53
N LEU A 30 7.01 -0.02 4.46
CA LEU A 30 6.36 -1.31 4.71
C LEU A 30 5.12 -1.13 5.56
N THR A 31 4.00 -1.68 5.10
CA THR A 31 2.69 -1.59 5.77
C THR A 31 2.32 -2.88 6.50
N CYS A 32 2.77 -4.02 6.01
CA CYS A 32 2.65 -5.31 6.66
C CYS A 32 3.80 -6.24 6.27
N LEU A 33 4.09 -7.19 7.14
CA LEU A 33 5.01 -8.30 6.87
C LEU A 33 4.17 -9.54 6.65
N THR A 34 4.26 -10.14 5.46
CA THR A 34 3.51 -11.34 5.13
C THR A 34 4.31 -12.60 5.43
N VAL A 35 3.61 -13.66 5.81
CA VAL A 35 4.09 -15.04 5.73
C VAL A 35 3.47 -15.60 4.46
N GLN A 36 4.22 -15.59 3.36
CA GLN A 36 3.73 -16.09 2.07
C GLN A 36 4.84 -16.79 1.29
N ASP A 37 4.42 -17.61 0.34
CA ASP A 37 5.26 -18.24 -0.66
C ASP A 37 4.65 -18.03 -2.06
N THR A 38 5.25 -18.64 -3.09
CA THR A 38 4.80 -18.47 -4.48
C THR A 38 3.40 -19.07 -4.76
N ASN A 39 2.83 -19.84 -3.83
CA ASN A 39 1.51 -20.46 -3.96
C ASN A 39 0.44 -19.71 -3.16
N ASN A 40 0.75 -19.24 -1.94
CA ASN A 40 -0.24 -18.57 -1.09
C ASN A 40 0.34 -17.65 -0.01
N VAL A 41 -0.51 -16.76 0.53
CA VAL A 41 -0.34 -16.06 1.80
C VAL A 41 -0.97 -16.87 2.93
N HIS A 42 -0.16 -17.16 3.94
CA HIS A 42 -0.54 -17.94 5.13
C HIS A 42 -0.81 -17.04 6.34
N GLY A 43 -0.36 -15.79 6.29
CA GLY A 43 -0.63 -14.79 7.32
C GLY A 43 0.01 -13.44 7.00
N ALA A 44 -0.38 -12.43 7.74
CA ALA A 44 0.23 -11.11 7.67
C ALA A 44 0.20 -10.43 9.04
N GLN A 45 1.22 -9.65 9.33
CA GLN A 45 1.29 -8.78 10.50
C GLN A 45 1.41 -7.34 10.03
N ALA A 46 0.45 -6.50 10.39
CA ALA A 46 0.54 -5.06 10.14
C ALA A 46 1.74 -4.47 10.88
N VAL A 47 2.44 -3.54 10.21
CA VAL A 47 3.47 -2.72 10.84
C VAL A 47 2.78 -1.68 11.71
N ASP A 48 3.43 -1.31 12.82
CA ASP A 48 2.96 -0.29 13.74
C ASP A 48 2.69 1.05 12.99
N PRO A 49 1.45 1.58 13.04
CA PRO A 49 1.10 2.85 12.41
C PRO A 49 2.01 4.03 12.84
N ASP A 50 2.46 4.06 14.10
CA ASP A 50 3.33 5.14 14.58
C ASP A 50 4.73 5.05 13.97
N LEU A 51 5.23 3.83 13.72
CA LEU A 51 6.49 3.62 13.02
C LEU A 51 6.38 4.02 11.54
N ILE A 52 5.24 3.75 10.89
CA ILE A 52 4.97 4.21 9.53
C ILE A 52 4.96 5.75 9.47
N ARG A 53 4.29 6.40 10.43
CA ARG A 53 4.25 7.86 10.52
C ARG A 53 5.65 8.48 10.65
N GLN A 54 6.50 7.88 11.49
CA GLN A 54 7.89 8.32 11.64
C GLN A 54 8.68 8.18 10.33
N GLN A 55 8.53 7.06 9.62
CA GLN A 55 9.18 6.86 8.31
C GLN A 55 8.71 7.89 7.28
N LEU A 56 7.39 8.10 7.14
CA LEU A 56 6.83 9.07 6.19
C LEU A 56 7.29 10.50 6.48
N THR A 57 7.30 10.89 7.76
CA THR A 57 7.78 12.21 8.20
C THR A 57 9.27 12.39 7.88
N CYS A 58 10.07 11.35 8.13
CA CYS A 58 11.51 11.36 7.82
C CYS A 58 11.76 11.53 6.32
N LEU A 59 11.08 10.75 5.48
CA LEU A 59 11.24 10.79 4.02
C LEU A 59 10.78 12.12 3.42
N ALA A 60 9.63 12.64 3.84
CA ALA A 60 9.11 13.91 3.36
C ALA A 60 9.99 15.11 3.76
N GLY A 61 10.78 14.98 4.83
CA GLY A 61 11.75 16.00 5.25
C GLY A 61 13.07 15.98 4.47
N ASP A 62 13.36 14.90 3.74
CA ASP A 62 14.64 14.68 3.04
C ASP A 62 14.52 14.82 1.52
N VAL A 63 13.44 14.28 0.92
CA VAL A 63 13.30 14.19 -0.54
C VAL A 63 11.91 14.65 -1.02
N PRO A 64 11.83 15.32 -2.19
CA PRO A 64 10.54 15.65 -2.79
C PRO A 64 9.82 14.39 -3.28
N ILE A 65 8.56 14.24 -2.88
CA ILE A 65 7.70 13.13 -3.27
C ILE A 65 6.90 13.54 -4.50
N HIS A 66 7.05 12.79 -5.60
CA HIS A 66 6.42 13.09 -6.89
C HIS A 66 5.19 12.22 -7.20
N ALA A 67 5.03 11.10 -6.51
CA ALA A 67 3.87 10.22 -6.62
C ALA A 67 3.81 9.32 -5.38
N VAL A 68 2.61 8.85 -5.03
CA VAL A 68 2.40 7.83 -4.00
C VAL A 68 1.68 6.65 -4.62
N LYS A 69 2.29 5.47 -4.56
CA LYS A 69 1.60 4.20 -4.84
C LYS A 69 1.26 3.48 -3.53
N THR A 70 0.05 2.95 -3.44
CA THR A 70 -0.39 2.11 -2.32
C THR A 70 -0.65 0.70 -2.82
N GLY A 71 -0.21 -0.33 -2.10
CA GLY A 71 -0.64 -1.72 -2.29
C GLY A 71 -1.31 -2.25 -1.02
N ALA A 72 -1.03 -3.49 -0.63
CA ALA A 72 -1.56 -4.07 0.61
C ALA A 72 -1.27 -3.18 1.83
N LEU A 73 -2.31 -2.70 2.52
CA LEU A 73 -2.17 -1.80 3.69
C LEU A 73 -2.17 -2.53 5.03
N GLY A 74 -2.80 -3.71 5.10
CA GLY A 74 -2.80 -4.59 6.28
C GLY A 74 -3.72 -4.17 7.44
N SER A 75 -4.06 -2.89 7.60
CA SER A 75 -5.08 -2.46 8.58
C SER A 75 -5.65 -1.07 8.29
N ALA A 76 -6.84 -0.78 8.85
CA ALA A 76 -7.46 0.55 8.80
C ALA A 76 -6.61 1.63 9.49
N ALA A 77 -5.87 1.29 10.55
CA ALA A 77 -4.99 2.24 11.24
C ALA A 77 -3.80 2.68 10.37
N VAL A 78 -3.28 1.78 9.51
CA VAL A 78 -2.26 2.15 8.52
C VAL A 78 -2.85 3.07 7.45
N LEU A 79 -4.10 2.82 7.03
CA LEU A 79 -4.81 3.69 6.11
C LEU A 79 -5.02 5.09 6.71
N ASP A 80 -5.31 5.20 8.01
CA ASP A 80 -5.44 6.49 8.69
C ASP A 80 -4.16 7.32 8.56
N VAL A 81 -3.01 6.72 8.86
CA VAL A 81 -1.69 7.36 8.73
C VAL A 81 -1.43 7.79 7.28
N LEU A 82 -1.75 6.92 6.31
CA LEU A 82 -1.61 7.24 4.88
C LEU A 82 -2.48 8.44 4.49
N VAL A 83 -3.76 8.44 4.85
CA VAL A 83 -4.69 9.53 4.48
C VAL A 83 -4.26 10.86 5.08
N GLU A 84 -3.87 10.88 6.36
CA GLU A 84 -3.33 12.07 7.02
C GLU A 84 -2.05 12.56 6.35
N PHE A 85 -1.18 11.65 5.91
CA PHE A 85 0.03 12.01 5.18
C PHE A 85 -0.28 12.59 3.80
N LEU A 86 -1.23 12.00 3.06
CA LEU A 86 -1.67 12.51 1.75
C LEU A 86 -2.29 13.91 1.85
N ASP A 87 -2.94 14.25 2.96
CA ASP A 87 -3.45 15.61 3.20
C ASP A 87 -2.33 16.68 3.24
N THR A 88 -1.08 16.26 3.51
CA THR A 88 0.09 17.15 3.46
C THR A 88 0.68 17.31 2.06
N LEU A 89 0.20 16.53 1.08
CA LEU A 89 0.70 16.44 -0.30
C LEU A 89 -0.43 16.60 -1.34
N PRO A 90 -1.19 17.71 -1.34
CA PRO A 90 -2.44 17.82 -2.11
C PRO A 90 -2.28 17.72 -3.63
N ASP A 91 -1.09 18.05 -4.16
CA ASP A 91 -0.79 18.04 -5.61
C ASP A 91 -0.03 16.79 -6.06
N VAL A 92 0.21 15.83 -5.16
CA VAL A 92 0.96 14.61 -5.48
C VAL A 92 -0.01 13.53 -5.97
N PRO A 93 0.18 12.96 -7.18
CA PRO A 93 -0.68 11.92 -7.71
C PRO A 93 -0.62 10.66 -6.85
N VAL A 94 -1.80 10.10 -6.58
CA VAL A 94 -1.96 8.86 -5.79
C VAL A 94 -2.48 7.74 -6.68
N ILE A 95 -1.72 6.66 -6.76
CA ILE A 95 -2.08 5.42 -7.45
C ILE A 95 -2.47 4.40 -6.38
N ALA A 96 -3.76 4.10 -6.29
CA ALA A 96 -4.32 3.18 -5.32
C ALA A 96 -4.54 1.79 -5.91
N ASP A 97 -3.70 0.83 -5.54
CA ASP A 97 -3.90 -0.59 -5.84
C ASP A 97 -4.67 -1.23 -4.67
N PRO A 98 -5.97 -1.56 -4.84
CA PRO A 98 -6.83 -1.94 -3.74
C PRO A 98 -6.68 -3.44 -3.42
N VAL A 99 -5.49 -3.82 -2.93
CA VAL A 99 -5.16 -5.21 -2.62
C VAL A 99 -6.01 -5.71 -1.46
N ILE A 100 -7.07 -6.44 -1.78
CA ILE A 100 -8.03 -7.01 -0.81
C ILE A 100 -7.66 -8.45 -0.47
N LYS A 101 -7.16 -9.21 -1.45
CA LYS A 101 -6.76 -10.61 -1.30
C LYS A 101 -5.36 -10.84 -1.83
N ALA A 102 -4.69 -11.81 -1.23
CA ALA A 102 -3.50 -12.41 -1.81
C ALA A 102 -3.85 -13.18 -3.09
N ALA A 103 -2.88 -13.32 -4.00
CA ALA A 103 -3.04 -14.14 -5.21
C ALA A 103 -3.45 -15.61 -4.93
N GLY A 104 -3.14 -16.14 -3.73
CA GLY A 104 -3.58 -17.47 -3.30
C GLY A 104 -4.85 -17.52 -2.42
N GLY A 105 -5.52 -16.38 -2.21
CA GLY A 105 -6.83 -16.28 -1.56
C GLY A 105 -6.84 -15.94 -0.06
N GLY A 106 -5.68 -15.71 0.58
CA GLY A 106 -5.63 -15.18 1.95
C GLY A 106 -6.12 -13.73 2.04
N ASP A 107 -6.96 -13.41 3.03
CA ASP A 107 -7.49 -12.06 3.24
C ASP A 107 -6.39 -11.11 3.75
N LEU A 108 -6.19 -9.99 3.04
CA LEU A 108 -5.24 -8.92 3.41
C LEU A 108 -5.94 -7.63 3.84
N ALA A 109 -7.25 -7.56 3.65
CA ALA A 109 -8.12 -6.47 4.09
C ALA A 109 -9.39 -7.00 4.74
N ASP A 110 -9.76 -6.40 5.88
CA ASP A 110 -11.06 -6.62 6.51
C ASP A 110 -12.11 -5.62 6.00
N SER A 111 -13.37 -5.81 6.42
CA SER A 111 -14.47 -4.93 6.02
C SER A 111 -14.26 -3.47 6.44
N GLN A 112 -13.58 -3.23 7.57
CA GLN A 112 -13.29 -1.89 8.04
C GLN A 112 -12.28 -1.19 7.12
N LEU A 113 -11.22 -1.87 6.72
CA LEU A 113 -10.23 -1.35 5.77
C LEU A 113 -10.86 -1.12 4.40
N MET A 114 -11.72 -2.02 3.91
CA MET A 114 -12.43 -1.83 2.65
C MET A 114 -13.29 -0.56 2.64
N GLU A 115 -14.11 -0.35 3.67
CA GLU A 115 -14.93 0.86 3.78
C GLU A 115 -14.07 2.13 3.91
N ALA A 116 -12.96 2.05 4.66
CA ALA A 116 -12.03 3.17 4.78
C ALA A 116 -11.33 3.51 3.44
N MET A 117 -10.98 2.51 2.63
CA MET A 117 -10.46 2.73 1.28
C MET A 117 -11.47 3.47 0.41
N LYS A 118 -12.72 2.98 0.36
CA LYS A 118 -13.80 3.58 -0.44
C LYS A 118 -14.10 5.02 -0.06
N THR A 119 -14.17 5.29 1.24
CA THR A 119 -14.64 6.58 1.75
C THR A 119 -13.54 7.63 1.87
N ARG A 120 -12.26 7.23 2.00
CA ARG A 120 -11.18 8.15 2.36
C ARG A 120 -9.95 8.09 1.47
N LEU A 121 -9.58 6.92 0.94
CA LEU A 121 -8.42 6.80 0.05
C LEU A 121 -8.80 7.02 -1.42
N PHE A 122 -9.84 6.34 -1.91
CA PHE A 122 -10.26 6.42 -3.31
C PHE A 122 -10.65 7.83 -3.77
N PRO A 123 -11.29 8.69 -2.95
CA PRO A 123 -11.55 10.08 -3.34
C PRO A 123 -10.28 10.92 -3.55
N LYS A 124 -9.12 10.45 -3.07
CA LYS A 124 -7.82 11.10 -3.23
C LYS A 124 -6.98 10.48 -4.34
N ALA A 125 -7.42 9.34 -4.91
CA ALA A 125 -6.67 8.62 -5.91
C ALA A 125 -6.83 9.26 -7.29
N GLU A 126 -5.72 9.52 -7.97
CA GLU A 126 -5.73 9.85 -9.40
C GLU A 126 -6.08 8.61 -10.24
N MET A 127 -5.63 7.44 -9.79
CA MET A 127 -5.92 6.17 -10.43
C MET A 127 -6.15 5.09 -9.38
N ILE A 128 -7.18 4.27 -9.58
CA ILE A 128 -7.43 3.06 -8.81
C ILE A 128 -7.26 1.86 -9.75
N THR A 129 -6.52 0.84 -9.34
CA THR A 129 -6.14 -0.28 -10.22
C THR A 129 -6.67 -1.64 -9.74
N PRO A 130 -8.00 -1.82 -9.55
CA PRO A 130 -8.53 -3.11 -9.10
C PRO A 130 -8.41 -4.16 -10.20
N ASN A 131 -8.15 -5.40 -9.81
CA ASN A 131 -8.43 -6.56 -10.66
C ASN A 131 -9.94 -6.88 -10.67
N GLY A 132 -10.37 -7.87 -11.46
CA GLY A 132 -11.78 -8.21 -11.62
C GLY A 132 -12.48 -8.70 -10.34
N GLU A 133 -11.76 -9.41 -9.46
CA GLU A 133 -12.30 -9.87 -8.18
C GLU A 133 -12.40 -8.72 -7.19
N GLU A 134 -11.38 -7.87 -7.12
CA GLU A 134 -11.37 -6.66 -6.28
C GLU A 134 -12.50 -5.71 -6.70
N LEU A 135 -12.67 -5.48 -8.00
CA LEU A 135 -13.74 -4.62 -8.51
C LEU A 135 -15.14 -5.14 -8.16
N ALA A 136 -15.33 -6.46 -8.07
CA ALA A 136 -16.61 -7.03 -7.66
C ALA A 136 -16.90 -6.88 -6.16
N LEU A 137 -15.87 -6.65 -5.33
CA LEU A 137 -15.97 -6.45 -3.88
C LEU A 137 -16.03 -4.97 -3.47
N LEU A 138 -15.56 -4.08 -4.35
CA LEU A 138 -15.54 -2.63 -4.15
C LEU A 138 -16.86 -1.97 -4.54
#